data_AF-A0A1F7RPG4-F1
#
_entry.id   AF-A0A1F7RPG4-F1
#
_cell.length_a   1.000
_cell.length_b   1.000
_cell.length_c   1.000
_cell.angle_alpha   90.00
_cell.angle_beta   90.00
_cell.angle_gamma   90.00
#
_symmetry.space_group_name_H-M   'P 1'
#
loop_
_entity.id
_entity.type
_entity.pdbx_description
1 polymer ?
#
loop_
_entity_poly.entity_id
_entity_poly.type
_entity_poly.pdbx_seq_one_letter_code
_entity_poly.pdbx_strand_id
1 'polypeptide(L)' 'MNLETPEKIRQFQRKLYIKAKEEPEYRFYLLYEEVYRKDILRHAYRVAKQNRGAPGVDADDFVILSRGKAKEALL' A
#
# COMPACT_ATOMS: atom_id res chain seq x y z
N MET A 1 14.67 11.91 4.60
CA MET A 1 14.24 12.03 3.18
C MET A 1 12.91 11.31 3.07
N ASN A 2 11.83 11.97 2.67
CA ASN A 2 10.52 11.33 2.51
C ASN A 2 10.43 10.72 1.09
N LEU A 3 9.90 9.52 0.94
CA LEU A 3 9.80 8.87 -0.37
C LEU A 3 8.74 9.57 -1.21
N GLU A 4 9.12 10.12 -2.36
CA GLU A 4 8.15 10.80 -3.23
C GLU A 4 7.09 9.82 -3.73
N THR A 5 5.82 10.17 -3.52
CA THR A 5 4.69 9.41 -4.06
C THR A 5 4.66 9.52 -5.58
N PRO A 6 4.71 8.39 -6.31
CA PRO A 6 4.58 8.39 -7.77
C PRO A 6 3.30 9.07 -8.23
N GLU A 7 3.37 9.80 -9.34
CA GLU A 7 2.26 10.65 -9.80
C GLU A 7 0.94 9.88 -10.00
N LYS A 8 1.01 8.66 -10.54
CA LYS A 8 -0.18 7.80 -10.70
C LYS A 8 -0.87 7.48 -9.36
N ILE A 9 -0.08 7.25 -8.30
CA ILE A 9 -0.58 6.96 -6.95
C ILE A 9 -1.14 8.25 -6.33
N ARG A 10 -0.45 9.39 -6.52
CA ARG A 10 -0.90 10.69 -6.05
C ARG A 10 -2.24 11.11 -6.68
N GLN A 11 -2.41 10.89 -7.97
CA GLN A 11 -3.66 11.14 -8.69
C GLN A 11 -4.80 10.26 -8.18
N PHE A 12 -4.52 8.96 -7.95
CA PHE A 12 -5.48 8.04 -7.36
C PHE A 12 -5.95 8.51 -5.97
N GLN A 13 -5.00 8.86 -5.08
CA GLN A 13 -5.31 9.40 -3.76
C GLN A 13 -6.16 10.67 -3.82
N ARG A 14 -5.84 11.62 -4.73
CA ARG A 14 -6.62 12.85 -4.91
C ARG A 14 -8.04 12.58 -5.37
N LYS A 15 -8.24 11.67 -6.32
CA LYS A 15 -9.59 11.29 -6.80
C LYS A 15 -10.44 10.70 -5.67
N LEU A 16 -9.86 9.80 -4.88
CA LEU A 16 -10.54 9.24 -3.71
C LEU A 16 -10.90 10.33 -2.70
N TYR A 17 -9.95 11.21 -2.39
CA TYR A 17 -10.17 12.31 -1.45
C TYR A 17 -11.30 13.23 -1.89
N ILE A 18 -11.28 13.69 -3.14
CA ILE A 18 -12.32 14.58 -3.69
C ILE A 18 -13.68 13.90 -3.63
N LYS A 19 -13.80 12.67 -4.13
CA LYS A 19 -15.07 11.93 -4.14
C LYS A 19 -15.62 11.70 -2.72
N ALA A 20 -14.76 11.33 -1.77
CA ALA A 20 -15.16 11.13 -0.38
C ALA A 20 -15.57 12.43 0.31
N LYS A 21 -15.03 13.57 -0.11
CA LYS A 21 -15.42 14.90 0.39
C LYS A 21 -16.72 15.40 -0.21
N GLU A 22 -16.93 15.17 -1.50
CA GLU A 22 -18.15 15.57 -2.22
C GLU A 22 -19.34 14.68 -1.83
N GLU A 23 -19.12 13.38 -1.62
CA GLU A 23 -20.16 12.41 -1.30
C GLU A 23 -19.76 11.57 -0.08
N PRO A 24 -19.98 12.07 1.15
CA PRO A 24 -19.56 11.39 2.38
C PRO A 24 -20.19 10.01 2.60
N GLU A 25 -21.38 9.78 2.04
CA GLU A 25 -22.10 8.50 2.13
C GLU A 25 -21.73 7.53 1.00
N TYR A 26 -20.88 7.94 0.05
CA TYR A 26 -20.48 7.10 -1.07
C TYR A 26 -19.63 5.92 -0.59
N ARG A 27 -20.04 4.70 -0.98
CA ARG A 27 -19.29 3.47 -0.70
C ARG A 27 -18.46 3.08 -1.92
N PHE A 28 -17.14 3.04 -1.76
CA PHE A 28 -16.23 2.59 -2.81
C PHE A 28 -16.17 1.06 -2.89
N TYR A 29 -17.10 0.45 -3.62
CA TYR A 29 -17.23 -1.01 -3.70
C TYR A 29 -15.97 -1.75 -4.19
N LEU A 30 -15.20 -1.13 -5.09
CA LEU A 30 -13.99 -1.73 -5.69
C LEU A 30 -12.68 -1.21 -5.08
N LEU A 31 -12.74 -0.45 -3.98
CA LEU A 31 -11.53 0.17 -3.41
C LEU A 31 -10.47 -0.86 -3.02
N TYR A 32 -10.91 -2.02 -2.54
CA TYR A 32 -10.00 -3.10 -2.16
C TYR A 32 -9.11 -3.52 -3.33
N GLU A 33 -9.70 -3.83 -4.49
CA GLU A 33 -8.95 -4.24 -5.68
C GLU A 33 -7.94 -3.17 -6.12
N GLU A 34 -8.33 -1.90 -6.06
CA GLU A 34 -7.45 -0.80 -6.41
C GLU A 34 -6.29 -0.63 -5.42
N VAL A 35 -6.51 -0.83 -4.12
CA VAL A 35 -5.44 -0.73 -3.10
C VAL A 35 -4.46 -1.90 -3.16
N TYR A 36 -4.92 -3.09 -3.59
CA TYR A 36 -4.06 -4.28 -3.78
C TYR A 36 -3.21 -4.26 -5.05
N ARG A 37 -3.29 -3.19 -5.87
CA ARG A 37 -2.44 -3.07 -7.05
C ARG A 37 -0.95 -3.09 -6.70
N LYS A 38 -0.17 -3.80 -7.51
CA LYS A 38 1.27 -4.03 -7.28
C LYS A 38 2.09 -2.73 -7.15
N ASP A 39 1.72 -1.66 -7.85
CA ASP A 39 2.40 -0.36 -7.75
C ASP A 39 2.18 0.32 -6.40
N ILE A 40 0.96 0.28 -5.88
CA ILE A 40 0.58 0.80 -4.56
C ILE A 40 1.28 0.00 -3.46
N LEU A 41 1.17 -1.34 -3.49
CA LEU A 41 1.79 -2.21 -2.49
C LEU A 41 3.32 -2.03 -2.42
N ARG A 42 3.99 -1.94 -3.58
CA ARG A 42 5.44 -1.69 -3.62
C ARG A 42 5.82 -0.33 -3.06
N HIS A 43 5.04 0.71 -3.32
CA HIS A 43 5.31 2.03 -2.76
C HIS A 43 5.09 2.04 -1.24
N ALA A 44 4.00 1.45 -0.76
CA ALA A 44 3.71 1.31 0.68
C ALA A 44 4.83 0.55 1.41
N TYR A 45 5.30 -0.57 0.85
CA TYR A 45 6.43 -1.32 1.41
C TYR A 45 7.69 -0.45 1.53
N ARG A 46 8.04 0.31 0.48
CA ARG A 46 9.22 1.19 0.51
C ARG A 46 9.11 2.29 1.56
N VAL A 47 7.94 2.93 1.67
CA VAL A 47 7.65 3.95 2.68
C VAL A 47 7.80 3.36 4.08
N ALA A 48 7.19 2.21 4.34
CA ALA A 48 7.24 1.58 5.66
C ALA A 48 8.66 1.11 6.02
N LYS A 49 9.39 0.53 5.08
CA LYS A 49 10.81 0.16 5.26
C LYS A 49 11.69 1.38 5.59
N GLN A 50 11.48 2.50 4.90
CA GLN A 50 12.25 3.73 5.14
C GLN A 50 11.98 4.33 6.52
N ASN A 51 10.74 4.24 6.98
CA ASN A 51 10.33 4.74 8.29
C ASN A 51 10.67 3.79 9.45
N ARG A 52 11.48 2.73 9.20
CA ARG A 52 11.76 1.66 10.18
C ARG A 52 10.47 1.13 10.81
N GLY A 53 9.45 0.94 9.98
CA GLY A 53 8.11 0.56 10.41
C GLY A 53 8.14 -0.69 11.29
N ALA A 54 7.13 -0.79 12.16
CA ALA A 54 6.95 -1.97 13.00
C ALA A 54 6.66 -3.22 12.15
N PRO A 55 7.00 -4.41 12.64
CA PRO A 55 6.56 -5.66 12.03
C PRO A 55 5.03 -5.68 11.88
N GLY A 56 4.55 -6.39 10.86
CA GLY A 56 3.12 -6.56 10.63
C GLY A 56 2.44 -7.38 11.75
N VAL A 57 1.13 -7.63 11.61
CA VAL A 57 0.37 -8.49 12.54
C VAL A 57 1.00 -9.88 12.70
N ASP A 58 1.64 -10.38 11.64
CA ASP A 58 2.37 -11.65 11.64
C ASP A 58 3.72 -11.60 12.36
N ALA A 59 4.07 -10.47 13.00
CA ALA A 59 5.37 -10.19 13.62
C ALA A 59 6.58 -10.29 12.66
N ASP A 60 6.34 -10.49 11.36
CA ASP A 60 7.38 -10.52 10.34
C ASP A 60 7.94 -9.12 10.12
N ASP A 61 9.23 -8.95 10.42
CA ASP A 61 9.98 -7.73 10.12
C ASP A 61 10.26 -7.60 8.61
N PHE A 62 10.52 -6.38 8.14
CA PHE A 62 10.89 -6.08 6.74
C PHE A 62 12.07 -6.92 6.23
N VAL A 63 12.96 -7.35 7.13
CA VAL A 63 14.10 -8.23 6.85
C VAL A 63 13.64 -9.65 6.49
N ILE A 64 12.64 -10.19 7.18
CA ILE A 64 12.09 -11.53 6.93
C ILE A 64 11.28 -11.51 5.62
N LEU A 65 10.44 -10.48 5.41
CA LEU A 65 9.67 -10.30 4.18
C LEU A 65 10.56 -10.19 2.92
N SER A 66 11.70 -9.52 3.02
CA SER A 66 12.62 -9.36 1.88
C SER A 66 13.53 -10.57 1.61
N ARG A 67 13.74 -11.45 2.61
CA ARG A 67 14.51 -12.70 2.45
C ARG A 67 13.70 -13.85 1.87
N GLY A 68 12.38 -13.70 1.80
CA GLY A 68 11.51 -14.49 0.96
C GLY A 68 10.63 -15.46 1.73
N LYS A 69 9.32 -15.17 1.72
CA LYS A 69 8.29 -16.19 1.48
C LYS A 69 8.25 -16.59 0.00
N ALA A 70 9.43 -16.73 -0.63
CA ALA A 70 9.58 -17.06 -2.06
C ALA A 70 9.44 -18.56 -2.35
N LYS A 71 9.12 -19.38 -1.34
CA LYS A 71 9.01 -20.84 -1.48
C LYS A 71 7.67 -21.46 -1.07
N GLU A 72 6.78 -20.75 -0.38
CA GLU A 72 5.53 -21.37 0.13
C GLU A 72 4.25 -20.96 -0.62
N ALA A 73 4.32 -20.01 -1.55
CA ALA A 73 3.17 -19.63 -2.40
C ALA A 73 3.15 -20.31 -3.78
N LEU A 74 3.92 -21.39 -3.96
CA LEU A 74 4.03 -22.17 -5.20
C LEU A 74 3.81 -23.69 -4.97
N LEU A 75 2.99 -24.03 -3.98
CA LEU A 75 2.37 -25.36 -3.84
C LEU A 75 0.85 -25.20 -3.89
#